data_AF-A0A2U3QKA1-F1
#
_entry.id   AF-A0A2U3QKA1-F1
#
_cell.length_a   1.000
_cell.length_b   1.000
_cell.length_c   1.000
_cell.angle_alpha   90.00
_cell.angle_beta   90.00
_cell.angle_gamma   90.00
#
_symmetry.space_group_name_H-M   'P 1'
#
loop_
_entity.id
_entity.type
_entity.pdbx_description
1 polymer ?
#
loop_
_entity_poly.entity_id
_entity_poly.type
_entity_poly.pdbx_seq_one_letter_code
_entity_poly.pdbx_strand_id
1 'polypeptide(L)'
;MEEERKQGTIASILLFFLGMIAQAAGAADIQINSEFLTSPYAKLTGTVSGAAEVELNGDVNVTGGLAAVYFIGSGAWLTVIPGADLYSNVVTVDSSGGDYTNPAAAMTNYSKWCPSPSAASPCLLKILPGVFDVGTGSVVMQPYIDIEGSGEDTTVITGSIDGGGTSCGPPPANGVVNGANKAEIRRLTVRHTGGGTGAAAIANSDASPKVTNVTVKVSPSSLCSVGIRNRNFSPIIAGARVTATGSGL
;
A
#
# COMPACT_ATOMS: atom_id res chain seq x y z
N MET A 1 -38.28 -31.26 -41.23
CA MET A 1 -37.73 -30.49 -40.09
C MET A 1 -37.01 -31.36 -39.06
N GLU A 2 -37.42 -32.62 -38.82
CA GLU A 2 -36.72 -33.53 -37.88
C GLU A 2 -35.39 -34.08 -38.43
N GLU A 3 -35.24 -34.15 -39.75
CA GLU A 3 -34.13 -34.84 -40.43
C GLU A 3 -32.85 -33.99 -40.53
N GLU A 4 -32.96 -32.68 -40.76
CA GLU A 4 -31.79 -31.77 -40.79
C GLU A 4 -31.13 -31.58 -39.42
N ARG A 5 -31.89 -31.72 -38.32
CA ARG A 5 -31.35 -31.59 -36.96
C ARG A 5 -30.49 -32.79 -36.56
N LYS A 6 -30.73 -33.98 -37.15
CA LYS A 6 -29.90 -35.18 -36.96
C LYS A 6 -28.60 -35.11 -37.76
N GLN A 7 -28.61 -34.56 -38.97
CA GLN A 7 -27.41 -34.38 -39.80
C GLN A 7 -26.40 -33.39 -39.19
N GLY A 8 -26.85 -32.28 -38.61
CA GLY A 8 -25.96 -31.33 -37.93
C GLY A 8 -25.28 -31.89 -36.66
N THR A 9 -25.99 -32.76 -35.93
CA THR A 9 -25.46 -33.40 -34.71
C THR A 9 -24.45 -34.50 -35.04
N ILE A 10 -24.70 -35.28 -36.11
CA ILE A 10 -23.81 -36.34 -36.57
C ILE A 10 -22.54 -35.77 -37.22
N ALA A 11 -22.63 -34.68 -38.00
CA ALA A 11 -21.45 -34.01 -38.57
C ALA A 11 -20.54 -33.42 -37.48
N SER A 12 -21.12 -32.86 -36.41
CA SER A 12 -20.36 -32.31 -35.28
C SER A 12 -19.66 -33.39 -34.45
N ILE A 13 -20.28 -34.57 -34.28
CA ILE A 13 -19.66 -35.71 -33.57
C ILE A 13 -18.58 -36.36 -34.45
N LEU A 14 -18.79 -36.48 -35.76
CA LEU A 14 -17.84 -37.12 -36.67
C LEU A 14 -16.55 -36.28 -36.85
N LEU A 15 -16.65 -34.94 -36.85
CA LEU A 15 -15.46 -34.07 -36.84
C LEU A 15 -14.74 -34.08 -35.49
N PHE A 16 -15.46 -34.24 -34.38
CA PHE A 16 -14.84 -34.41 -33.05
C PHE A 16 -13.95 -35.67 -33.01
N PHE A 17 -14.38 -36.75 -33.67
CA PHE A 17 -13.59 -37.97 -33.82
C PHE A 17 -12.45 -37.85 -34.84
N LEU A 18 -12.63 -37.15 -35.98
CA LEU A 18 -11.52 -36.93 -36.91
C LEU A 18 -10.41 -36.05 -36.31
N GLY A 19 -10.75 -35.05 -35.50
CA GLY A 19 -9.79 -34.25 -34.75
C GLY A 19 -9.03 -35.06 -33.69
N MET A 20 -9.70 -36.01 -33.01
CA MET A 20 -9.05 -36.93 -32.08
C MET A 20 -8.20 -38.00 -32.76
N ILE A 21 -8.52 -38.42 -33.99
CA ILE A 21 -7.72 -39.39 -34.75
C ILE A 21 -6.40 -38.79 -35.24
N ALA A 22 -6.35 -37.48 -35.57
CA ALA A 22 -5.10 -36.79 -35.86
C ALA A 22 -4.13 -36.77 -34.65
N GLN A 23 -4.68 -36.81 -33.43
CA GLN A 23 -3.91 -36.81 -32.18
C GLN A 23 -3.28 -38.18 -31.84
N ALA A 24 -3.79 -39.27 -32.43
CA ALA A 24 -3.19 -40.60 -32.31
C ALA A 24 -2.04 -40.85 -33.31
N ALA A 25 -1.79 -39.93 -34.23
CA ALA A 25 -0.84 -40.07 -35.34
C ALA A 25 0.26 -39.00 -35.34
N GLY A 26 1.02 -38.87 -34.25
CA GLY A 26 2.36 -38.25 -34.26
C GLY A 26 2.47 -36.82 -34.80
N ALA A 27 1.41 -36.02 -34.79
CA ALA A 27 1.47 -34.60 -35.16
C ALA A 27 2.11 -33.81 -34.02
N ALA A 28 3.13 -33.01 -34.34
CA ALA A 28 3.85 -32.18 -33.36
C ALA A 28 3.02 -30.99 -32.86
N ASP A 29 2.02 -30.55 -33.62
CA ASP A 29 1.21 -29.36 -33.32
C ASP A 29 -0.29 -29.65 -33.45
N ILE A 30 -1.07 -29.20 -32.47
CA ILE A 30 -2.53 -29.18 -32.51
C ILE A 30 -2.96 -27.76 -32.90
N GLN A 31 -3.41 -27.57 -34.13
CA GLN A 31 -3.98 -26.29 -34.58
C GLN A 31 -5.49 -26.26 -34.34
N ILE A 32 -5.95 -25.32 -33.51
CA ILE A 32 -7.38 -25.03 -33.31
C ILE A 32 -7.71 -23.78 -34.13
N ASN A 33 -8.40 -23.96 -35.26
CA ASN A 33 -8.78 -22.86 -36.14
C ASN A 33 -10.00 -22.11 -35.60
N SER A 34 -10.06 -20.79 -35.83
CA SER A 34 -11.13 -19.90 -35.35
C SER A 34 -12.53 -20.25 -35.86
N GLU A 35 -12.63 -21.00 -36.96
CA GLU A 35 -13.90 -21.46 -37.54
C GLU A 35 -14.61 -22.51 -36.67
N PHE A 36 -13.91 -23.10 -35.68
CA PHE A 36 -14.44 -24.12 -34.76
C PHE A 36 -14.83 -23.58 -33.38
N LEU A 37 -14.61 -22.28 -33.13
CA LEU A 37 -14.91 -21.64 -31.86
C LEU A 37 -16.24 -20.88 -31.96
N THR A 38 -17.32 -21.49 -31.47
CA THR A 38 -18.63 -20.81 -31.32
C THR A 38 -18.63 -19.79 -30.16
N SER A 39 -17.53 -19.70 -29.42
CA SER A 39 -17.28 -18.79 -28.30
C SER A 39 -15.94 -18.08 -28.53
N PRO A 40 -15.78 -16.79 -28.22
CA PRO A 40 -14.54 -16.03 -28.47
C PRO A 40 -13.32 -16.51 -27.64
N TYR A 41 -13.47 -17.57 -26.84
CA TYR A 41 -12.41 -18.09 -25.97
C TYR A 41 -12.21 -19.59 -26.20
N ALA A 42 -10.97 -19.99 -26.50
CA ALA A 42 -10.53 -21.37 -26.38
C ALA A 42 -10.24 -21.67 -24.89
N LYS A 43 -11.06 -22.51 -24.26
CA LYS A 43 -10.86 -22.91 -22.86
C LYS A 43 -9.96 -24.14 -22.80
N LEU A 44 -8.71 -23.96 -22.37
CA LEU A 44 -7.83 -25.09 -22.06
C LEU A 44 -8.10 -25.53 -20.61
N THR A 45 -8.58 -26.75 -20.42
CA THR A 45 -8.78 -27.35 -19.09
C THR A 45 -7.79 -28.47 -18.88
N GLY A 46 -6.83 -28.30 -17.97
CA GLY A 46 -5.84 -29.32 -17.61
C GLY A 46 -4.42 -28.77 -17.50
N THR A 47 -3.47 -29.64 -17.19
CA THR A 47 -2.04 -29.32 -17.18
C THR A 47 -1.48 -29.47 -18.60
N VAL A 48 -0.82 -28.43 -19.12
CA VAL A 48 0.05 -28.57 -20.30
C VAL A 48 1.35 -29.21 -19.84
N SER A 49 1.58 -30.48 -20.18
CA SER A 49 2.83 -31.19 -19.87
C SER A 49 3.55 -31.58 -21.16
N GLY A 50 4.89 -31.57 -21.13
CA GLY A 50 5.72 -31.99 -22.27
C GLY A 50 5.98 -30.93 -23.36
N ALA A 51 5.39 -29.74 -23.26
CA ALA A 51 5.78 -28.60 -24.10
C ALA A 51 7.10 -28.01 -23.60
N ALA A 52 8.08 -27.81 -24.50
CA ALA A 52 9.30 -27.07 -24.18
C ALA A 52 9.01 -25.57 -23.96
N GLU A 53 7.98 -25.05 -24.61
CA GLU A 53 7.56 -23.65 -24.57
C GLU A 53 6.05 -23.54 -24.89
N VAL A 54 5.37 -22.58 -24.28
CA VAL A 54 3.99 -22.22 -24.62
C VAL A 54 4.01 -20.77 -25.12
N GLU A 55 3.89 -20.59 -26.43
CA GLU A 55 3.82 -19.27 -27.05
C GLU A 55 2.36 -18.81 -27.16
N LEU A 56 2.07 -17.61 -26.66
CA LEU A 56 0.75 -16.98 -26.74
C LEU A 56 0.91 -15.64 -27.45
N ASN A 57 0.39 -15.52 -28.67
CA ASN A 57 0.42 -14.29 -29.44
C ASN A 57 -0.88 -13.50 -29.20
N GLY A 58 -0.90 -12.71 -28.12
CA GLY A 58 -2.05 -11.89 -27.72
C GLY A 58 -2.09 -11.59 -26.22
N ASP A 59 -3.20 -10.98 -25.77
CA ASP A 59 -3.42 -10.70 -24.35
C ASP A 59 -3.69 -11.99 -23.55
N VAL A 60 -3.01 -12.16 -22.43
CA VAL A 60 -3.24 -13.27 -21.50
C VAL A 60 -3.97 -12.74 -20.26
N ASN A 61 -5.25 -13.06 -20.13
CA ASN A 61 -6.03 -12.73 -18.94
C ASN A 61 -6.04 -13.93 -17.98
N VAL A 62 -5.31 -13.83 -16.87
CA VAL A 62 -5.26 -14.87 -15.84
C VAL A 62 -6.22 -14.54 -14.70
N THR A 63 -7.30 -15.31 -14.58
CA THR A 63 -8.22 -15.22 -13.44
C THR A 63 -7.85 -16.28 -12.40
N GLY A 64 -7.23 -15.86 -11.28
CA GLY A 64 -6.80 -16.76 -10.19
C GLY A 64 -5.39 -16.43 -9.66
N GLY A 65 -4.86 -17.30 -8.81
CA GLY A 65 -3.48 -17.17 -8.31
C GLY A 65 -2.47 -17.63 -9.36
N LEU A 66 -1.50 -16.78 -9.70
CA LEU A 66 -0.39 -17.13 -10.58
C LEU A 66 0.86 -17.43 -9.74
N ALA A 67 1.39 -18.65 -9.82
CA ALA A 67 2.65 -19.05 -9.19
C ALA A 67 3.79 -19.07 -10.22
N ALA A 68 4.08 -17.92 -10.83
CA ALA A 68 5.17 -17.81 -11.80
C ALA A 68 6.50 -17.51 -11.07
N VAL A 69 7.55 -18.25 -11.42
CA VAL A 69 8.90 -18.06 -10.85
C VAL A 69 9.68 -16.98 -11.62
N TYR A 70 9.39 -16.79 -12.91
CA TYR A 70 9.99 -15.77 -13.76
C TYR A 70 8.93 -15.18 -14.70
N PHE A 71 8.85 -13.85 -14.74
CA PHE A 71 8.24 -13.13 -15.85
C PHE A 71 9.36 -12.60 -16.72
N ILE A 72 9.40 -13.00 -18.00
CA ILE A 72 10.40 -12.54 -18.95
C ILE A 72 9.67 -11.62 -19.94
N GLY A 73 9.94 -10.33 -19.87
CA GLY A 73 9.27 -9.31 -20.70
C GLY A 73 9.59 -7.90 -20.21
N SER A 74 9.26 -6.89 -21.02
CA SER A 74 9.53 -5.47 -20.68
C SER A 74 8.66 -4.93 -19.54
N GLY A 75 7.68 -5.71 -19.06
CA GLY A 75 6.77 -5.32 -17.99
C GLY A 75 5.82 -4.16 -18.36
N ALA A 76 5.85 -3.66 -19.59
CA ALA A 76 5.11 -2.48 -20.01
C ALA A 76 3.57 -2.62 -19.87
N TRP A 77 3.08 -3.85 -19.85
CA TRP A 77 1.66 -4.20 -19.68
C TRP A 77 1.34 -4.82 -18.31
N LEU A 78 2.34 -4.96 -17.43
CA LEU A 78 2.15 -5.48 -16.09
C LEU A 78 1.59 -4.37 -15.21
N THR A 79 0.28 -4.39 -15.01
CA THR A 79 -0.42 -3.34 -14.27
C THR A 79 -0.39 -3.58 -12.75
N VAL A 80 -0.33 -4.84 -12.28
CA VAL A 80 -0.23 -5.21 -10.86
C VAL A 80 0.37 -6.62 -10.71
N ILE A 81 1.38 -6.81 -9.84
CA ILE A 81 1.61 -8.10 -9.16
C ILE A 81 1.19 -7.89 -7.70
N PRO A 82 -0.01 -8.35 -7.29
CA PRO A 82 -0.44 -8.22 -5.90
C PRO A 82 0.54 -8.99 -5.01
N GLY A 83 1.22 -8.31 -4.08
CA GLY A 83 2.13 -8.94 -3.12
C GLY A 83 3.53 -9.26 -3.63
N ALA A 84 3.99 -8.66 -4.74
CA ALA A 84 5.43 -8.57 -4.99
C ALA A 84 6.01 -7.50 -4.06
N ASP A 85 6.26 -7.85 -2.79
CA ASP A 85 7.02 -7.03 -1.86
C ASP A 85 8.42 -6.81 -2.45
N LEU A 86 8.60 -5.73 -3.21
CA LEU A 86 9.87 -5.37 -3.85
C LEU A 86 10.97 -5.09 -2.82
N TYR A 87 10.57 -4.77 -1.59
CA TYR A 87 11.45 -4.43 -0.48
C TYR A 87 10.95 -5.13 0.79
N SER A 88 11.84 -5.88 1.46
CA SER A 88 11.57 -6.32 2.82
C SER A 88 11.62 -5.12 3.77
N ASN A 89 10.76 -5.11 4.79
CA ASN A 89 10.68 -4.07 5.84
C ASN A 89 10.32 -2.66 5.35
N VAL A 90 9.81 -2.51 4.12
CA VAL A 90 9.30 -1.23 3.62
C VAL A 90 7.85 -1.43 3.20
N VAL A 91 6.99 -0.52 3.64
CA VAL A 91 5.63 -0.43 3.09
C VAL A 91 5.34 0.99 2.63
N THR A 92 4.48 1.07 1.64
CA THR A 92 4.06 2.30 1.01
C THR A 92 2.66 2.69 1.45
N VAL A 93 2.46 4.00 1.66
CA VAL A 93 1.16 4.60 1.92
C VAL A 93 0.83 5.54 0.76
N ASP A 94 -0.28 5.30 0.10
CA ASP A 94 -0.79 6.11 -1.01
C ASP A 94 -2.31 6.13 -1.01
N SER A 95 -2.92 7.16 -1.60
CA SER A 95 -4.37 7.32 -1.66
C SER A 95 -5.10 6.17 -2.38
N SER A 96 -4.45 5.44 -3.29
CA SER A 96 -5.12 4.40 -4.08
C SER A 96 -4.27 3.18 -4.49
N GLY A 97 -2.93 3.27 -4.46
CA GLY A 97 -2.05 2.24 -5.03
C GLY A 97 -0.94 1.72 -4.12
N GLY A 98 -0.89 2.16 -2.86
CA GLY A 98 0.09 1.71 -1.88
C GLY A 98 -0.38 0.51 -1.07
N ASP A 99 0.53 -0.11 -0.32
CA ASP A 99 0.23 -1.23 0.58
C ASP A 99 -0.83 -0.85 1.64
N TYR A 100 -0.87 0.45 1.98
CA TYR A 100 -1.86 1.04 2.85
C TYR A 100 -2.39 2.35 2.25
N THR A 101 -3.63 2.70 2.58
CA THR A 101 -4.23 3.99 2.24
C THR A 101 -4.23 4.99 3.41
N ASN A 102 -3.86 4.53 4.60
CA ASN A 102 -3.83 5.35 5.82
C ASN A 102 -2.57 5.06 6.66
N PRO A 103 -1.77 6.08 7.02
CA PRO A 103 -0.52 5.87 7.75
C PRO A 103 -0.74 5.41 9.19
N ALA A 104 -1.84 5.77 9.84
CA ALA A 104 -2.18 5.25 11.16
C ALA A 104 -2.50 3.75 11.08
N ALA A 105 -3.26 3.32 10.07
CA ALA A 105 -3.54 1.89 9.85
C ALA A 105 -2.26 1.08 9.55
N ALA A 106 -1.33 1.64 8.77
CA ALA A 106 -0.03 1.03 8.49
C ALA A 106 0.78 0.81 9.78
N MET A 107 0.82 1.83 10.65
CA MET A 107 1.48 1.74 11.94
C MET A 107 0.77 0.80 12.92
N THR A 108 -0.56 0.75 12.95
CA THR A 108 -1.28 -0.24 13.78
C THR A 108 -0.98 -1.67 13.34
N ASN A 109 -0.77 -1.90 12.05
CA ASN A 109 -0.48 -3.22 11.48
C ASN A 109 1.02 -3.48 11.29
N TYR A 110 1.92 -2.72 11.96
CA TYR A 110 3.36 -2.80 11.72
C TYR A 110 3.92 -4.22 11.81
N SER A 111 3.40 -5.06 12.71
CA SER A 111 3.87 -6.43 12.91
C SER A 111 3.71 -7.33 11.69
N LYS A 112 2.84 -6.97 10.72
CA LYS A 112 2.67 -7.73 9.48
C LYS A 112 3.81 -7.52 8.48
N TRP A 113 4.37 -6.31 8.45
CA TRP A 113 5.38 -5.91 7.45
C TRP A 113 6.75 -5.60 8.07
N CYS A 114 6.80 -5.47 9.39
CA CYS A 114 7.99 -5.27 10.20
C CYS A 114 7.83 -6.07 11.52
N PRO A 115 7.99 -7.40 11.48
CA PRO A 115 7.69 -8.27 12.63
C PRO A 115 8.70 -8.14 13.79
N SER A 116 9.94 -7.74 13.54
CA SER A 116 10.99 -7.62 14.56
C SER A 116 11.84 -6.35 14.37
N PRO A 117 11.26 -5.16 14.59
CA PRO A 117 11.99 -3.90 14.46
C PRO A 117 13.14 -3.83 15.46
N SER A 118 14.35 -3.64 14.95
CA SER A 118 15.56 -3.55 15.76
C SER A 118 16.64 -2.72 15.07
N ALA A 119 17.75 -2.45 15.76
CA ALA A 119 18.88 -1.78 15.15
C ALA A 119 19.46 -2.56 13.96
N ALA A 120 19.33 -3.90 13.97
CA ALA A 120 19.81 -4.78 12.90
C ALA A 120 18.78 -4.97 11.78
N SER A 121 17.51 -4.64 12.04
CA SER A 121 16.41 -4.77 11.09
C SER A 121 15.47 -3.56 11.24
N PRO A 122 15.91 -2.35 10.84
CA PRO A 122 15.04 -1.19 10.82
C PRO A 122 14.01 -1.31 9.69
N CYS A 123 12.91 -0.59 9.83
CA CYS A 123 11.81 -0.60 8.87
C CYS A 123 11.44 0.82 8.43
N LEU A 124 10.82 0.94 7.26
CA LEU A 124 10.45 2.22 6.69
C LEU A 124 8.97 2.24 6.28
N LEU A 125 8.23 3.21 6.82
CA LEU A 125 6.93 3.61 6.32
C LEU A 125 7.12 4.75 5.32
N LYS A 126 7.00 4.45 4.02
CA LYS A 126 7.11 5.44 2.95
C LYS A 126 5.75 6.00 2.60
N ILE A 127 5.56 7.31 2.75
CA ILE A 127 4.31 7.97 2.41
C ILE A 127 4.49 8.73 1.09
N LEU A 128 3.68 8.35 0.09
CA LEU A 128 3.66 8.97 -1.23
C LEU A 128 3.03 10.38 -1.18
N PRO A 129 3.09 11.17 -2.26
CA PRO A 129 2.43 12.47 -2.30
C PRO A 129 0.93 12.35 -2.03
N GLY A 130 0.38 13.27 -1.24
CA GLY A 130 -1.04 13.26 -0.87
C GLY A 130 -1.32 13.86 0.50
N VAL A 131 -2.63 13.96 0.81
CA VAL A 131 -3.12 14.36 2.13
C VAL A 131 -3.78 13.16 2.78
N PHE A 132 -3.25 12.75 3.92
CA PHE A 132 -3.66 11.56 4.66
C PHE A 132 -4.29 11.99 5.99
N ASP A 133 -5.61 11.95 6.03
CA ASP A 133 -6.38 12.30 7.24
C ASP A 133 -6.49 11.09 8.17
N VAL A 134 -6.00 11.26 9.41
CA VAL A 134 -6.11 10.26 10.47
C VAL A 134 -7.26 10.58 11.44
N GLY A 135 -8.07 11.61 11.14
CA GLY A 135 -9.24 12.01 11.91
C GLY A 135 -8.87 12.35 13.36
N THR A 136 -9.63 11.77 14.30
CA THR A 136 -9.37 11.89 15.74
C THR A 136 -8.31 10.89 16.26
N GLY A 137 -7.70 10.10 15.37
CA GLY A 137 -6.63 9.16 15.70
C GLY A 137 -5.24 9.80 15.65
N SER A 138 -4.23 8.95 15.85
CA SER A 138 -2.81 9.30 15.75
C SER A 138 -2.05 8.28 14.93
N VAL A 139 -1.00 8.73 14.26
CA VAL A 139 0.08 7.85 13.79
C VAL A 139 1.02 7.59 14.97
N VAL A 140 0.95 6.40 15.54
CA VAL A 140 1.81 6.01 16.68
C VAL A 140 3.05 5.30 16.15
N MET A 141 4.19 6.00 16.14
CA MET A 141 5.45 5.41 15.71
C MET A 141 5.86 4.26 16.63
N GLN A 142 6.67 3.35 16.10
CA GLN A 142 7.29 2.26 16.86
C GLN A 142 8.81 2.42 16.83
N PRO A 143 9.53 1.92 17.85
CA PRO A 143 10.99 1.93 17.82
C PRO A 143 11.55 1.28 16.57
N TYR A 144 12.60 1.85 15.98
CA TYR A 144 13.25 1.37 14.75
C TYR A 144 12.38 1.37 13.47
N ILE A 145 11.23 2.05 13.50
CA ILE A 145 10.42 2.27 12.31
C ILE A 145 10.44 3.76 11.94
N ASP A 146 11.10 4.07 10.83
CA ASP A 146 11.15 5.43 10.29
C ASP A 146 9.88 5.75 9.48
N ILE A 147 9.43 7.00 9.53
CA ILE A 147 8.40 7.55 8.64
C ILE A 147 9.07 8.53 7.69
N GLU A 148 8.85 8.34 6.40
CA GLU A 148 9.38 9.23 5.38
C GLU A 148 8.31 9.64 4.38
N GLY A 149 8.09 10.95 4.22
CA GLY A 149 7.26 11.47 3.13
C GLY A 149 8.00 11.65 1.81
N SER A 150 7.26 12.05 0.79
CA SER A 150 7.80 12.35 -0.54
C SER A 150 8.31 13.79 -0.68
N GLY A 151 7.99 14.65 0.29
CA GLY A 151 8.41 16.04 0.37
C GLY A 151 7.56 16.82 1.38
N GLU A 152 8.12 17.87 1.97
CA GLU A 152 7.41 18.70 2.95
C GLU A 152 6.15 19.36 2.35
N ASP A 153 6.19 19.74 1.08
CA ASP A 153 5.08 20.39 0.38
C ASP A 153 4.14 19.41 -0.35
N THR A 154 4.50 18.13 -0.43
CA THR A 154 3.76 17.13 -1.23
C THR A 154 3.12 16.03 -0.40
N THR A 155 3.62 15.76 0.80
CA THR A 155 3.05 14.74 1.70
C THR A 155 2.56 15.41 2.99
N VAL A 156 1.28 15.26 3.32
CA VAL A 156 0.65 15.83 4.51
C VAL A 156 -0.04 14.74 5.32
N ILE A 157 0.37 14.54 6.57
CA ILE A 157 -0.43 13.81 7.57
C ILE A 157 -1.26 14.85 8.32
N THR A 158 -2.58 14.68 8.35
CA THR A 158 -3.49 15.63 9.00
C THR A 158 -4.39 14.94 10.01
N GLY A 159 -4.74 15.64 11.09
CA GLY A 159 -5.67 15.11 12.10
C GLY A 159 -6.17 16.17 13.06
N SER A 160 -7.12 15.79 13.90
CA SER A 160 -7.85 16.64 14.84
C SER A 160 -7.95 16.01 16.24
N ILE A 161 -7.01 15.13 16.59
CA ILE A 161 -7.02 14.45 17.89
C ILE A 161 -7.03 15.46 19.04
N ASP A 162 -7.96 15.35 19.99
CA ASP A 162 -7.84 16.14 21.21
C ASP A 162 -6.74 15.51 22.06
N GLY A 163 -5.60 16.20 22.15
CA GLY A 163 -4.48 15.70 22.93
C GLY A 163 -4.76 15.70 24.43
N GLY A 164 -5.85 16.33 24.90
CA GLY A 164 -6.35 16.27 26.26
C GLY A 164 -5.49 17.04 27.26
N GLY A 165 -6.10 17.95 28.02
CA GLY A 165 -5.42 18.66 29.10
C GLY A 165 -6.29 19.75 29.70
N THR A 166 -6.16 19.98 31.00
CA THR A 166 -6.87 21.06 31.72
C THR A 166 -6.05 22.33 31.86
N SER A 167 -4.77 22.30 31.45
CA SER A 167 -3.89 23.48 31.40
C SER A 167 -2.75 23.23 30.41
N CYS A 168 -1.99 24.27 30.05
CA CYS A 168 -0.76 24.12 29.28
C CYS A 168 0.41 23.51 30.08
N GLY A 169 0.18 23.17 31.36
CA GLY A 169 1.17 22.59 32.29
C GLY A 169 1.28 21.05 32.26
N PRO A 170 0.19 20.28 32.13
CA PRO A 170 0.16 18.92 31.59
C PRO A 170 -0.28 19.00 30.12
N PRO A 171 0.63 19.32 29.19
CA PRO A 171 0.30 19.51 27.79
C PRO A 171 -0.27 18.24 27.15
N PRO A 172 -0.98 18.35 26.01
CA PRO A 172 -1.65 17.25 25.32
C PRO A 172 -0.82 15.96 25.23
N ALA A 173 -1.33 14.85 25.76
CA ALA A 173 -0.64 13.56 25.80
C ALA A 173 -0.33 13.01 24.41
N ASN A 174 -1.20 13.32 23.44
CA ASN A 174 -1.16 12.81 22.08
C ASN A 174 -1.07 13.95 21.07
N GLY A 175 -0.47 13.66 19.92
CA GLY A 175 -0.53 14.50 18.73
C GLY A 175 -0.96 13.71 17.50
N VAL A 176 -1.04 14.38 16.35
CA VAL A 176 -1.31 13.72 15.06
C VAL A 176 -0.28 12.62 14.80
N VAL A 177 0.98 12.88 15.15
CA VAL A 177 2.04 11.87 15.19
C VAL A 177 2.59 11.76 16.62
N ASN A 178 2.64 10.54 17.14
CA ASN A 178 3.29 10.23 18.42
C ASN A 178 4.65 9.59 18.14
N GLY A 179 5.72 10.19 18.64
CA GLY A 179 7.09 9.75 18.41
C GLY A 179 7.47 8.49 19.20
N ALA A 180 8.53 7.80 18.73
CA ALA A 180 9.09 6.64 19.39
C ALA A 180 10.63 6.71 19.48
N ASN A 181 11.21 6.02 20.46
CA ASN A 181 12.66 5.93 20.61
C ASN A 181 13.29 5.26 19.40
N LYS A 182 14.45 5.77 18.94
CA LYS A 182 15.22 5.16 17.84
C LYS A 182 14.43 5.08 16.52
N ALA A 183 13.55 6.05 16.30
CA ALA A 183 12.80 6.23 15.07
C ALA A 183 12.99 7.66 14.54
N GLU A 184 12.78 7.85 13.25
CA GLU A 184 12.83 9.17 12.61
C GLU A 184 11.52 9.48 11.87
N ILE A 185 11.07 10.73 11.91
CA ILE A 185 10.08 11.27 10.98
C ILE A 185 10.72 12.36 10.13
N ARG A 186 10.57 12.23 8.80
CA ARG A 186 11.23 13.13 7.85
C ARG A 186 10.47 13.39 6.55
N ARG A 187 10.74 14.55 5.93
CA ARG A 187 10.33 14.95 4.57
C ARG A 187 8.81 14.96 4.34
N LEU A 188 8.05 15.50 5.29
CA LEU A 188 6.59 15.66 5.18
C LEU A 188 6.08 16.85 5.98
N THR A 189 4.81 17.17 5.82
CA THR A 189 4.06 18.05 6.71
C THR A 189 3.23 17.24 7.72
N VAL A 190 3.30 17.60 9.00
CA VAL A 190 2.34 17.18 10.02
C VAL A 190 1.43 18.35 10.36
N ARG A 191 0.12 18.18 10.17
CA ARG A 191 -0.89 19.23 10.38
C ARG A 191 -1.92 18.82 11.42
N HIS A 192 -2.03 19.61 12.49
CA HIS A 192 -3.18 19.54 13.38
C HIS A 192 -4.21 20.60 12.97
N THR A 193 -5.45 20.20 12.75
CA THR A 193 -6.53 21.11 12.30
C THR A 193 -7.14 21.94 13.42
N GLY A 194 -6.49 22.01 14.59
CA GLY A 194 -7.03 22.68 15.77
C GLY A 194 -8.24 21.97 16.38
N GLY A 195 -9.01 22.72 17.17
CA GLY A 195 -10.13 22.20 17.96
C GLY A 195 -9.68 21.53 19.27
N GLY A 196 -10.67 21.04 20.03
CA GLY A 196 -10.45 20.40 21.32
C GLY A 196 -9.79 21.28 22.37
N THR A 197 -9.40 20.67 23.48
CA THR A 197 -8.64 21.34 24.54
C THR A 197 -7.19 21.56 24.15
N GLY A 198 -6.51 20.53 23.67
CA GLY A 198 -5.10 20.58 23.28
C GLY A 198 -4.88 20.11 21.85
N ALA A 199 -4.13 20.89 21.07
CA ALA A 199 -3.72 20.52 19.73
C ALA A 199 -2.20 20.36 19.68
N ALA A 200 -1.73 19.15 19.40
CA ALA A 200 -0.31 18.87 19.19
C ALA A 200 -0.09 18.20 17.83
N ALA A 201 0.71 18.78 16.94
CA ALA A 201 1.00 18.09 15.68
C ALA A 201 1.92 16.88 15.91
N ILE A 202 3.04 17.06 16.60
CA ILE A 202 3.95 15.99 16.98
C ILE A 202 4.07 15.93 18.51
N ALA A 203 3.84 14.77 19.09
CA ALA A 203 3.99 14.54 20.53
C ALA A 203 5.02 13.44 20.82
N ASN A 204 6.07 13.82 21.54
CA ASN A 204 7.12 12.93 22.04
C ASN A 204 6.92 12.76 23.54
N SER A 205 5.97 11.90 23.91
CA SER A 205 5.71 11.48 25.29
C SER A 205 6.57 10.29 25.61
N ASP A 206 7.55 10.48 26.49
CA ASP A 206 8.44 9.42 26.93
C ASP A 206 9.31 8.80 25.80
N ALA A 207 9.64 9.60 24.78
CA ALA A 207 10.36 9.18 23.58
C ALA A 207 11.35 10.23 23.05
N SER A 208 12.47 9.76 22.47
CA SER A 208 13.51 10.57 21.81
C SER A 208 13.66 10.21 20.31
N PRO A 209 12.67 10.48 19.45
CA PRO A 209 12.84 10.33 18.00
C PRO A 209 13.78 11.40 17.41
N LYS A 210 14.13 11.21 16.14
CA LYS A 210 14.63 12.27 15.26
C LYS A 210 13.48 12.88 14.48
N VAL A 211 13.44 14.21 14.39
CA VAL A 211 12.49 14.96 13.57
C VAL A 211 13.30 15.81 12.60
N THR A 212 13.36 15.41 11.33
CA THR A 212 14.29 16.00 10.35
C THR A 212 13.58 16.47 9.09
N ASN A 213 13.74 17.74 8.71
CA ASN A 213 13.12 18.31 7.49
C ASN A 213 11.60 18.06 7.46
N VAL A 214 10.91 18.53 8.49
CA VAL A 214 9.46 18.40 8.66
C VAL A 214 8.84 19.79 8.80
N THR A 215 7.74 20.01 8.08
CA THR A 215 6.90 21.18 8.28
C THR A 215 5.77 20.83 9.25
N VAL A 216 5.54 21.65 10.26
CA VAL A 216 4.58 21.42 11.33
C VAL A 216 3.60 22.59 11.38
N LYS A 217 2.31 22.31 11.21
CA LYS A 217 1.25 23.33 11.20
C LYS A 217 0.17 22.99 12.21
N VAL A 218 -0.18 23.94 13.07
CA VAL A 218 -1.21 23.76 14.09
C VAL A 218 -2.17 24.93 14.06
N SER A 219 -3.43 24.63 13.75
CA SER A 219 -4.53 25.59 13.88
C SER A 219 -4.96 25.73 15.36
N PRO A 220 -5.67 26.81 15.71
CA PRO A 220 -6.04 27.10 17.10
C PRO A 220 -6.85 25.99 17.78
N SER A 221 -6.55 25.79 19.07
CA SER A 221 -7.34 25.02 20.03
C SER A 221 -7.84 25.93 21.15
N SER A 222 -8.71 25.42 22.04
CA SER A 222 -9.29 26.26 23.11
C SER A 222 -8.31 26.57 24.25
N LEU A 223 -7.18 25.86 24.34
CA LEU A 223 -6.22 26.04 25.43
C LEU A 223 -4.77 26.12 24.96
N CYS A 224 -4.26 25.07 24.31
CA CYS A 224 -2.84 25.02 23.91
C CYS A 224 -2.68 24.48 22.51
N SER A 225 -2.04 25.29 21.64
CA SER A 225 -1.70 24.93 20.27
C SER A 225 -0.19 24.76 20.18
N VAL A 226 0.28 23.52 20.06
CA VAL A 226 1.69 23.14 20.19
C VAL A 226 2.16 22.44 18.93
N GLY A 227 3.20 22.96 18.27
CA GLY A 227 3.77 22.31 17.09
C GLY A 227 4.39 20.95 17.42
N ILE A 228 5.51 20.98 18.15
CA ILE A 228 6.23 19.78 18.60
C ILE A 228 6.31 19.82 20.12
N ARG A 229 5.78 18.78 20.77
CA ARG A 229 5.79 18.62 22.22
C ARG A 229 6.80 17.56 22.62
N ASN A 230 7.67 17.88 23.58
CA ASN A 230 8.62 16.93 24.16
C ASN A 230 8.35 16.83 25.67
N ARG A 231 8.19 15.62 26.20
CA ARG A 231 7.99 15.38 27.63
C ARG A 231 8.96 14.33 28.13
N ASN A 232 9.73 14.69 29.17
CA ASN A 232 10.69 13.84 29.90
C ASN A 232 11.86 13.26 29.09
N PHE A 233 12.06 13.65 27.83
CA PHE A 233 13.02 13.03 26.90
C PHE A 233 13.71 14.05 26.00
N SER A 234 14.69 13.60 25.23
CA SER A 234 15.63 14.44 24.45
C SER A 234 15.65 14.04 22.97
N PRO A 235 14.60 14.35 22.19
CA PRO A 235 14.62 14.15 20.75
C PRO A 235 15.59 15.09 20.07
N ILE A 236 16.00 14.74 18.84
CA ILE A 236 16.77 15.62 17.96
C ILE A 236 15.81 16.24 16.96
N ILE A 237 15.74 17.57 16.92
CA ILE A 237 14.91 18.31 15.98
C ILE A 237 15.83 19.13 15.08
N ALA A 238 15.86 18.83 13.78
CA ALA A 238 16.75 19.47 12.81
C ALA A 238 15.99 19.83 11.52
N GLY A 239 16.13 21.07 11.05
CA GLY A 239 15.47 21.51 9.81
C GLY A 239 13.93 21.53 9.88
N ALA A 240 13.33 21.62 11.07
CA ALA A 240 11.89 21.69 11.22
C ALA A 240 11.37 23.13 11.04
N ARG A 241 10.26 23.30 10.32
CA ARG A 241 9.52 24.58 10.21
C ARG A 241 8.23 24.47 11.00
N VAL A 242 8.10 25.20 12.09
CA VAL A 242 6.96 25.08 13.00
C VAL A 242 6.10 26.34 12.98
N THR A 243 4.81 26.18 12.75
CA THR A 243 3.80 27.24 12.87
C THR A 243 2.67 26.74 13.75
N ALA A 244 2.45 27.39 14.89
CA ALA A 244 1.33 27.13 15.78
C ALA A 244 0.58 28.43 16.05
N THR A 245 -0.73 28.41 15.82
CA THR A 245 -1.58 29.60 15.97
C THR A 245 -2.39 29.48 17.25
N GLY A 246 -2.26 30.43 18.17
CA GLY A 246 -3.09 30.52 19.37
C GLY A 246 -4.47 31.12 19.09
N SER A 247 -5.43 30.89 20.00
CA SER A 247 -6.81 31.40 19.89
C SER A 247 -7.02 32.84 20.39
N GLY A 248 -5.97 33.51 20.87
CA GLY A 248 -5.99 34.94 21.18
C GLY A 248 -6.96 35.36 22.29
N LEU A 249 -7.20 34.49 23.27
CA LEU A 249 -8.04 34.79 24.44
C LEU A 249 -7.26 35.54 25.53
#